data_AF-A0A535A2U8-F1
#
_entry.id   AF-A0A535A2U8-F1
#
_cell.length_a   1.000
_cell.length_b   1.000
_cell.length_c   1.000
_cell.angle_alpha   90.00
_cell.angle_beta   90.00
_cell.angle_gamma   90.00
#
_symmetry.space_group_name_H-M   'P 1'
#
loop_
_entity.id
_entity.type
_entity.pdbx_description
1 polymer ?
#
loop_
_entity_poly.entity_id
_entity_poly.type
_entity_poly.pdbx_seq_one_letter_code
_entity_poly.pdbx_strand_id
1 'polypeptide(L)'
;MPGFLRVLGVAILVLGLATAGVTGWLVAGDAHFREVAAAYARHPEHALFQTEYWVAAARHYGLVAASLGGLLGGLALGGILLALGELLRRVPRV
;
A
#
# COMPACT_ATOMS: atom_id res chain seq x y z
N MET A 1 -15.84 11.67 -22.32
CA MET A 1 -15.56 11.41 -20.89
C MET A 1 -15.35 9.93 -20.51
N PRO A 2 -16.02 8.91 -21.11
CA PRO A 2 -15.82 7.50 -20.74
C PRO A 2 -14.39 6.97 -20.92
N GLY A 3 -13.71 7.36 -22.01
CA GLY A 3 -12.32 6.96 -22.27
C GLY A 3 -11.33 7.49 -21.23
N PHE A 4 -11.52 8.73 -20.78
CA PHE A 4 -10.69 9.33 -19.73
C PHE A 4 -10.82 8.58 -18.40
N LEU A 5 -12.05 8.26 -17.97
CA LEU A 5 -12.28 7.49 -16.75
C LEU A 5 -11.65 6.10 -16.81
N ARG A 6 -11.68 5.45 -17.98
CA ARG A 6 -10.99 4.16 -18.17
C ARG A 6 -9.47 4.30 -18.04
N VAL A 7 -8.86 5.27 -18.72
CA VAL A 7 -7.42 5.50 -18.65
C VAL A 7 -7.00 5.82 -17.21
N LEU A 8 -7.74 6.70 -16.53
CA LEU A 8 -7.48 7.05 -15.13
C LEU A 8 -7.66 5.84 -14.21
N GLY A 9 -8.70 5.02 -14.42
CA GLY A 9 -8.94 3.81 -13.65
C GLY A 9 -7.81 2.78 -13.80
N VAL A 10 -7.34 2.54 -15.03
CA VAL A 10 -6.17 1.68 -15.30
C VAL A 10 -4.92 2.26 -14.63
N ALA A 11 -4.67 3.57 -14.76
CA ALA A 11 -3.51 4.20 -14.17
C ALA A 11 -3.49 4.05 -12.64
N ILE A 12 -4.61 4.30 -11.96
CA ILE A 12 -4.73 4.14 -10.50
C ILE A 12 -4.54 2.67 -10.09
N LEU A 13 -5.12 1.74 -10.85
CA LEU A 13 -4.98 0.31 -10.57
C LEU A 13 -3.51 -0.14 -10.68
N VAL A 14 -2.82 0.26 -11.75
CA VAL A 14 -1.40 -0.05 -11.96
C VAL A 14 -0.54 0.59 -10.88
N LEU A 15 -0.76 1.87 -10.56
CA LEU A 15 0.01 2.57 -9.52
C LEU A 15 -0.22 1.94 -8.13
N GLY A 16 -1.44 1.54 -7.81
CA GLY A 16 -1.76 0.87 -6.56
C GLY A 16 -1.08 -0.50 -6.45
N LEU A 17 -1.15 -1.32 -7.51
CA LEU A 17 -0.46 -2.62 -7.55
C LEU A 17 1.06 -2.48 -7.50
N ALA A 18 1.64 -1.51 -8.21
CA ALA A 18 3.07 -1.24 -8.20
C ALA A 18 3.52 -0.80 -6.80
N THR A 19 2.78 0.11 -6.17
CA THR A 19 3.06 0.56 -4.79
C THR A 19 2.98 -0.63 -3.83
N ALA A 20 1.94 -1.46 -3.94
CA ALA A 20 1.75 -2.65 -3.12
C ALA A 20 2.90 -3.65 -3.26
N GLY A 21 3.32 -3.91 -4.50
CA GLY A 21 4.43 -4.81 -4.82
C GLY A 21 5.77 -4.31 -4.29
N VAL A 22 6.10 -3.03 -4.53
CA VAL A 22 7.37 -2.43 -4.07
C VAL A 22 7.44 -2.40 -2.55
N THR A 23 6.40 -1.90 -1.89
CA THR A 23 6.38 -1.82 -0.43
C THR A 23 6.31 -3.20 0.22
N GLY A 24 5.56 -4.15 -0.36
CA GLY A 24 5.53 -5.53 0.09
C GLY A 24 6.90 -6.23 -0.03
N TRP A 25 7.63 -5.98 -1.12
CA TRP A 25 9.00 -6.45 -1.29
C TRP A 25 9.94 -5.88 -0.23
N LEU A 26 9.83 -4.58 0.07
CA LEU A 26 10.63 -3.92 1.10
C LEU A 26 10.31 -4.47 2.50
N VAL A 27 9.04 -4.75 2.80
CA VAL A 27 8.61 -5.39 4.06
C VAL A 27 9.23 -6.77 4.20
N ALA A 28 9.15 -7.60 3.15
CA ALA A 28 9.73 -8.95 3.18
C ALA A 28 11.26 -8.94 3.37
N GLY A 29 11.93 -7.94 2.79
CA GLY A 29 13.37 -7.74 2.90
C GLY A 29 13.86 -7.08 4.20
N ASP A 30 12.98 -6.68 5.12
CA ASP A 30 13.36 -5.89 6.30
C ASP A 30 14.00 -6.76 7.39
N ALA A 31 15.28 -7.09 7.20
CA ALA A 31 16.09 -7.83 8.18
C ALA A 31 16.36 -6.99 9.43
N HIS A 32 16.57 -5.68 9.26
CA HIS A 32 16.85 -4.76 10.36
C HIS A 32 15.71 -4.72 11.39
N PHE A 33 14.45 -4.60 10.94
CA PHE A 33 13.31 -4.66 11.84
C PHE A 33 13.24 -5.97 12.63
N ARG A 34 13.54 -7.11 11.97
CA ARG A 34 13.55 -8.43 12.64
C ARG A 34 14.62 -8.51 13.72
N GLU A 35 15.81 -7.97 13.46
CA GLU A 35 16.91 -7.95 14.42
C GLU A 35 16.58 -7.07 15.63
N VAL A 36 16.10 -5.85 15.40
CA VAL A 36 15.73 -4.91 16.47
C VAL A 36 14.55 -5.44 17.28
N ALA A 37 13.54 -6.03 16.64
CA ALA A 37 12.41 -6.66 17.32
C ALA A 37 12.85 -7.84 18.20
N ALA A 38 13.80 -8.66 17.74
CA ALA A 38 14.37 -9.74 18.53
C ALA A 38 15.22 -9.24 19.71
N ALA A 39 15.96 -8.14 19.53
CA ALA A 39 16.70 -7.50 20.61
C ALA A 39 15.74 -6.93 21.68
N TYR A 40 14.72 -6.20 21.26
CA TYR A 40 13.67 -5.68 22.14
C TYR A 40 12.93 -6.79 22.88
N ALA A 41 12.61 -7.90 22.23
CA ALA A 41 11.92 -9.03 22.87
C ALA A 41 12.75 -9.69 23.99
N ARG A 42 14.09 -9.64 23.91
CA ARG A 42 14.98 -10.16 24.96
C ARG A 42 15.15 -9.21 26.14
N HIS A 43 15.03 -7.90 25.88
CA HIS A 43 15.29 -6.83 26.85
C HIS A 43 14.26 -5.69 26.74
N PRO A 44 12.96 -5.97 27.00
CA PRO A 44 11.88 -5.00 26.79
C PRO A 44 11.95 -3.80 27.73
N GLU A 45 12.56 -3.96 28.90
CA GLU A 45 12.74 -2.94 29.93
C GLU A 45 13.80 -1.88 29.61
N HIS A 46 14.70 -2.15 28.66
CA HIS A 46 15.80 -1.25 28.31
C HIS A 46 15.33 -0.16 27.34
N ALA A 47 15.28 1.09 27.83
CA ALA A 47 14.77 2.25 27.09
C ALA A 47 15.41 2.45 25.70
N LEU A 48 16.70 2.11 25.54
CA LEU A 48 17.41 2.22 24.26
C LEU A 48 16.87 1.24 23.21
N PHE A 49 16.66 -0.03 23.59
CA PHE A 49 16.05 -1.01 22.69
C PHE A 49 14.58 -0.68 22.38
N GLN A 50 13.88 -0.07 23.34
CA GLN A 50 12.52 0.40 23.12
C GLN A 50 12.46 1.53 22.08
N THR A 51 13.33 2.54 22.17
CA THR A 51 13.35 3.64 21.18
C THR A 51 13.76 3.16 19.80
N GLU A 52 14.78 2.30 19.70
CA GLU A 52 15.21 1.73 18.42
C GLU A 52 14.10 0.89 17.79
N TYR A 53 13.40 0.09 18.60
CA TYR A 53 12.25 -0.68 18.15
C TYR A 53 11.13 0.21 17.61
N TRP A 54 10.72 1.26 18.32
CA TRP A 54 9.61 2.10 17.86
C TRP A 54 9.93 2.85 16.57
N VAL A 55 11.16 3.29 16.37
CA VAL A 55 11.60 3.92 15.12
C VAL A 55 11.56 2.91 13.98
N ALA A 56 12.11 1.71 14.18
CA ALA A 56 12.08 0.64 13.17
C ALA A 56 10.66 0.17 12.88
N ALA A 57 9.82 0.03 13.90
CA ALA A 57 8.41 -0.35 13.82
C ALA A 57 7.60 0.68 13.03
N ALA A 58 7.78 1.97 13.28
CA ALA A 58 7.07 3.02 12.56
C ALA A 58 7.33 2.94 11.05
N ARG A 59 8.60 2.73 10.65
CA ARG A 59 8.97 2.50 9.25
C ARG A 59 8.36 1.22 8.70
N HIS A 60 8.51 0.10 9.40
CA HIS A 60 8.05 -1.21 8.94
C HIS A 60 6.52 -1.25 8.78
N TYR A 61 5.77 -0.83 9.79
CA TYR A 61 4.32 -0.75 9.73
C TYR A 61 3.83 0.31 8.75
N GLY A 62 4.58 1.40 8.54
CA GLY A 62 4.33 2.35 7.46
C GLY A 62 4.39 1.68 6.08
N LEU A 63 5.39 0.83 5.83
CA LEU A 63 5.49 0.06 4.59
C LEU A 63 4.36 -0.97 4.44
N VAL A 64 3.98 -1.65 5.53
CA VAL A 64 2.84 -2.58 5.53
C VAL A 64 1.54 -1.84 5.20
N ALA A 65 1.30 -0.69 5.83
CA ALA A 65 0.13 0.14 5.57
C ALA A 65 0.12 0.66 4.13
N ALA A 66 1.26 1.08 3.60
CA ALA A 66 1.39 1.48 2.20
C ALA A 66 1.14 0.31 1.23
N SER A 67 1.56 -0.91 1.59
CA SER A 67 1.33 -2.10 0.77
C SER A 67 -0.15 -2.44 0.68
N LEU A 68 -0.82 -2.53 1.83
CA LEU A 68 -2.25 -2.80 1.91
C LEU A 68 -3.08 -1.65 1.31
N GLY A 69 -2.71 -0.41 1.60
CA GLY A 69 -3.35 0.78 1.05
C GLY A 69 -3.21 0.88 -0.46
N GLY A 70 -2.03 0.59 -1.01
CA GLY A 70 -1.81 0.53 -2.46
C GLY A 70 -2.66 -0.54 -3.13
N LEU A 71 -2.72 -1.75 -2.54
CA LEU A 71 -3.50 -2.86 -3.09
C LEU A 71 -5.00 -2.56 -3.04
N LEU A 72 -5.52 -2.29 -1.84
CA LEU A 72 -6.95 -2.07 -1.63
C LEU A 72 -7.42 -0.78 -2.29
N GLY A 73 -6.66 0.30 -2.14
CA GLY A 73 -6.98 1.60 -2.75
C GLY A 73 -6.92 1.55 -4.27
N GLY A 74 -5.89 0.92 -4.85
CA GLY A 74 -5.75 0.74 -6.29
C GLY A 74 -6.88 -0.08 -6.89
N LEU A 75 -7.23 -1.21 -6.28
CA LEU A 75 -8.33 -2.07 -6.74
C LEU A 75 -9.69 -1.39 -6.59
N ALA A 76 -9.96 -0.75 -5.45
CA ALA A 76 -11.25 -0.10 -5.20
C ALA A 76 -11.44 1.12 -6.12
N LEU A 77 -10.55 2.10 -6.08
CA LEU A 77 -10.69 3.34 -6.87
C LEU A 77 -10.55 3.07 -8.36
N GLY A 78 -9.56 2.25 -8.76
CA GLY A 78 -9.39 1.85 -10.15
C GLY A 78 -10.61 1.10 -10.68
N GLY A 79 -11.12 0.13 -9.92
CA GLY A 79 -12.33 -0.63 -10.26
C GLY A 79 -13.58 0.25 -10.39
N ILE A 80 -13.79 1.18 -9.46
CA ILE A 80 -14.91 2.14 -9.50
C ILE A 80 -14.85 2.98 -10.78
N LEU A 81 -13.68 3.52 -11.13
CA LEU A 81 -13.53 4.36 -12.32
C LEU A 81 -13.72 3.58 -13.62
N LEU A 82 -13.24 2.33 -13.66
CA LEU A 82 -13.47 1.42 -14.79
C LEU A 82 -14.95 1.10 -14.95
N ALA A 83 -15.64 0.76 -13.86
CA ALA A 83 -17.07 0.47 -13.85
C ALA A 83 -17.89 1.69 -14.27
N LEU A 84 -17.56 2.88 -13.75
CA LEU A 84 -18.22 4.13 -14.11
C LEU A 84 -18.00 4.50 -15.59
N GLY A 85 -16.76 4.33 -16.08
CA GLY A 85 -16.44 4.51 -17.50
C GLY A 85 -17.23 3.58 -18.41
N GLU A 86 -17.45 2.33 -17.99
CA GLU A 86 -18.27 1.37 -18.73
C GLU A 86 -19.77 1.71 -18.67
N LEU A 87 -20.28 2.13 -17.51
CA LEU A 87 -21.67 2.55 -17.35
C LEU A 87 -21.99 3.74 -18.26
N LEU A 88 -21.15 4.78 -18.24
CA LEU A 88 -21.32 5.98 -19.07
C LEU A 88 -21.17 5.72 -20.57
N ARG A 89 -20.53 4.62 -20.96
CA ARG A 89 -20.47 4.19 -22.37
C ARG A 89 -21.81 3.64 -22.86
N ARG A 90 -22.62 3.06 -21.96
CA ARG A 90 -23.91 2.44 -22.27
C ARG A 90 -25.08 3.41 -22.23
N VAL A 91 -24.90 4.59 -21.64
CA VAL A 91 -25.94 5.63 -21.60
C VAL A 91 -26.06 6.27 -23.00
N PRO A 92 -27.24 6.26 -23.63
CA PRO A 92 -27.49 6.96 -24.88
C PRO A 92 -27.21 8.46 -24.68
N ARG A 93 -26.45 9.06 -25.58
CA ARG A 93 -26.31 10.52 -25.62
C ARG A 93 -27.55 11.06 -26.33
N VAL A 94 -28.43 11.72 -25.58
CA VAL A 94 -29.53 12.52 -26.11
C VAL A 94 -28.96 13.74 -26.82
#